data_AF-A0A814YHS9-F1
#
_entry.id   AF-A0A814YHS9-F1
#
_cell.length_a   1.000
_cell.length_b   1.000
_cell.length_c   1.000
_cell.angle_alpha   90.00
_cell.angle_beta   90.00
_cell.angle_gamma   90.00
#
_symmetry.space_group_name_H-M   'P 1'
#
loop_
_entity.id
_entity.type
_entity.pdbx_description
1 polymer ?
#
loop_
_entity_poly.entity_id
_entity_poly.type
_entity_poly.pdbx_seq_one_letter_code
_entity_poly.pdbx_strand_id
1 'polypeptide(L)'
;MISSYLESQTPPIETVKKDEIHEFFTGNRLHSNANAIGIEAKGVGLPTANSGHANWPEVQYQNYLRGVRALKTAFNVLIARVIRHKEDVSPLGRKIDPNFSMAEFCAAL
;
A
#
# COMPACT_ATOMS: atom_id res chain seq x y z
N MET A 1 3.06 1.30 -1.36
CA MET A 1 2.32 2.17 -0.42
C MET A 1 2.79 1.86 0.99
N ILE A 2 2.96 2.85 1.88
CA ILE A 2 3.49 2.69 3.26
C ILE A 2 2.56 3.46 4.24
N SER A 3 2.10 2.85 5.35
CA SER A 3 1.13 3.42 6.32
C SER A 3 1.59 3.33 7.79
N SER A 4 1.52 4.43 8.55
CA SER A 4 1.86 4.54 9.99
C SER A 4 0.67 5.08 10.81
N TYR A 5 0.51 4.68 12.09
CA TYR A 5 -0.49 5.26 13.00
C TYR A 5 -0.01 5.32 14.46
N LEU A 6 -0.36 6.40 15.17
CA LEU A 6 -0.28 6.62 16.62
C LEU A 6 -1.71 6.62 17.19
N GLU A 7 -1.99 5.84 18.23
CA GLU A 7 -3.33 5.67 18.84
C GLU A 7 -3.85 6.93 19.53
N SER A 8 -5.12 7.32 19.28
CA SER A 8 -5.98 7.90 20.33
C SER A 8 -7.48 7.96 19.95
N GLN A 9 -8.32 7.44 20.87
CA GLN A 9 -9.69 7.85 21.27
C GLN A 9 -10.89 7.56 20.33
N THR A 10 -11.73 6.59 20.72
CA THR A 10 -13.08 6.32 20.17
C THR A 10 -14.18 6.99 21.01
N PRO A 11 -15.19 7.67 20.40
CA PRO A 11 -16.36 8.19 21.10
C PRO A 11 -17.50 7.14 21.25
N PRO A 12 -18.49 7.37 22.15
CA PRO A 12 -19.45 6.35 22.58
C PRO A 12 -20.61 6.13 21.59
N ILE A 13 -21.15 4.90 21.60
CA ILE A 13 -22.17 4.38 20.67
C ILE A 13 -23.58 4.74 21.16
N GLU A 14 -24.33 5.51 20.36
CA GLU A 14 -25.80 5.59 20.48
C GLU A 14 -26.49 4.65 19.46
N THR A 15 -27.54 4.00 19.93
CA THR A 15 -28.33 2.93 19.30
C THR A 15 -28.94 3.30 17.94
N VAL A 16 -28.59 2.57 16.87
CA VAL A 16 -29.22 2.66 15.54
C VAL A 16 -30.06 1.40 15.24
N LYS A 17 -31.25 1.61 14.63
CA LYS A 17 -32.27 0.61 14.32
C LYS A 17 -31.78 -0.40 13.24
N LYS A 18 -32.25 -1.64 13.36
CA LYS A 18 -31.71 -2.85 12.69
C LYS A 18 -31.89 -2.96 11.16
N ASP A 19 -32.68 -2.12 10.50
CA ASP A 19 -33.16 -2.42 9.14
C ASP A 19 -32.71 -1.43 8.03
N GLU A 20 -31.81 -0.49 8.34
CA GLU A 20 -31.14 0.35 7.33
C GLU A 20 -29.63 0.37 7.58
N ILE A 21 -28.96 -0.76 7.38
CA ILE A 21 -27.50 -0.78 7.25
C ILE A 21 -27.10 -0.41 5.82
N HIS A 22 -27.43 0.82 5.41
CA HIS A 22 -26.49 1.52 4.54
C HIS A 22 -25.28 1.80 5.41
N GLU A 23 -24.32 0.88 5.38
CA GLU A 23 -23.04 1.03 6.04
C GLU A 23 -22.38 2.29 5.47
N PHE A 24 -22.65 3.43 6.10
CA PHE A 24 -21.90 4.65 5.92
C PHE A 24 -20.49 4.33 6.39
N PHE A 25 -19.69 3.77 5.49
CA PHE A 25 -18.25 3.69 5.64
C PHE A 25 -17.75 5.13 5.77
N THR A 26 -17.74 5.66 6.99
CA THR A 26 -16.85 6.74 7.44
C THR A 26 -15.41 6.20 7.51
N GLY A 27 -15.05 5.38 6.52
CA GLY A 27 -13.94 4.45 6.53
C GLY A 27 -12.66 5.21 6.34
N ASN A 28 -12.10 5.66 7.44
CA ASN A 28 -10.70 6.02 7.56
C ASN A 28 -9.89 4.74 7.25
N ARG A 29 -9.77 4.39 5.96
CA ARG A 29 -9.03 3.22 5.53
C ARG A 29 -7.58 3.48 5.89
N LEU A 30 -6.96 2.50 6.55
CA LEU A 30 -5.56 2.55 6.98
C LEU A 30 -4.60 2.87 5.82
N HIS A 31 -5.02 2.61 4.58
CA HIS A 31 -4.28 2.83 3.35
C HIS A 31 -4.89 3.91 2.44
N SER A 32 -5.79 4.75 2.97
CA SER A 32 -6.29 5.90 2.22
C SER A 32 -5.14 6.85 1.85
N ASN A 33 -5.36 7.68 0.82
CA ASN A 33 -4.39 8.70 0.41
C ASN A 33 -3.94 9.63 1.55
N ALA A 34 -4.76 9.82 2.59
CA ALA A 34 -4.42 10.65 3.74
C ALA A 34 -3.40 9.97 4.69
N ASN A 35 -3.34 8.64 4.69
CA ASN A 35 -2.55 7.84 5.64
C ASN A 35 -1.44 7.03 4.95
N ALA A 36 -1.17 7.31 3.68
CA ALA A 36 -0.31 6.51 2.84
C ALA A 36 0.74 7.34 2.09
N ILE A 37 1.97 6.82 2.04
CA ILE A 37 3.00 7.31 1.12
C ILE A 37 2.94 6.46 -0.16
N GLY A 38 2.48 7.06 -1.25
CA GLY A 38 2.58 6.52 -2.60
C GLY A 38 3.98 6.79 -3.18
N ILE A 39 4.58 5.79 -3.82
CA ILE A 39 5.88 5.93 -4.46
C ILE A 39 5.71 5.46 -5.89
N GLU A 40 5.94 6.38 -6.82
CA GLU A 40 5.82 6.14 -8.24
C GLU A 40 7.20 5.82 -8.83
N ALA A 41 7.21 4.93 -9.82
CA ALA A 41 8.40 4.59 -10.57
C ALA A 41 8.05 4.51 -12.05
N LYS A 42 8.98 4.90 -12.91
CA LYS A 42 8.76 4.86 -14.36
C LYS A 42 8.56 3.40 -14.80
N GLY A 43 7.43 3.13 -15.44
CA GLY A 43 7.10 1.80 -15.95
C GLY A 43 6.63 1.86 -17.40
N VAL A 44 6.68 0.70 -18.08
CA VAL A 44 6.21 0.52 -19.46
C VAL A 44 4.76 0.02 -19.55
N GLY A 45 4.04 -0.06 -18.41
CA GLY A 45 2.64 -0.51 -18.37
C GLY A 45 2.43 -2.01 -18.62
N LEU A 46 3.49 -2.83 -18.53
CA LEU A 46 3.40 -4.28 -18.68
C LEU A 46 2.76 -4.95 -17.45
N PRO A 47 2.30 -6.22 -17.53
CA PRO A 47 1.81 -6.95 -16.37
C PRO A 47 2.91 -7.20 -15.32
N THR A 48 2.50 -7.54 -14.09
CA THR A 48 3.43 -7.92 -13.03
C THR A 48 4.25 -9.15 -13.38
N ALA A 49 5.58 -9.06 -13.25
CA ALA A 49 6.42 -10.24 -13.26
C ALA A 49 6.26 -11.01 -11.94
N ASN A 50 6.08 -12.32 -12.01
CA ASN A 50 6.00 -13.19 -10.82
C ASN A 50 7.37 -13.44 -10.17
N SER A 51 8.46 -13.05 -10.84
CA SER A 51 9.84 -13.21 -10.40
C SER A 51 10.67 -12.00 -10.83
N GLY A 52 11.59 -11.56 -9.99
CA GLY A 52 12.52 -10.47 -10.27
C GLY A 52 11.84 -9.13 -10.55
N HIS A 53 12.61 -8.26 -11.18
CA HIS A 53 12.21 -6.92 -11.61
C HIS A 53 12.51 -6.73 -13.11
N ALA A 54 12.27 -7.76 -13.92
CA ALA A 54 12.69 -7.83 -15.33
C ALA A 54 12.26 -6.62 -16.19
N ASN A 55 11.15 -5.97 -15.82
CA ASN A 55 10.62 -4.80 -16.51
C ASN A 55 11.23 -3.47 -16.06
N TRP A 56 12.06 -3.48 -15.01
CA TRP A 56 12.65 -2.31 -14.39
C TRP A 56 14.17 -2.36 -14.54
N PRO A 57 14.82 -1.28 -15.01
CA PRO A 57 16.27 -1.19 -14.98
C PRO A 57 16.79 -1.39 -13.56
N GLU A 58 17.89 -2.13 -13.42
CA GLU A 58 18.51 -2.45 -12.12
C GLU A 58 18.67 -1.21 -11.23
N VAL A 59 19.20 -0.13 -11.80
CA VAL A 59 19.43 1.14 -11.08
C VAL A 59 18.13 1.72 -10.52
N GLN A 60 17.01 1.61 -11.24
CA GLN A 60 15.72 2.09 -10.75
C GLN A 60 15.24 1.21 -9.58
N TYR A 61 15.31 -0.12 -9.74
CA TYR A 61 14.88 -1.06 -8.71
C TYR A 61 15.68 -0.89 -7.41
N GLN A 62 17.00 -0.81 -7.49
CA GLN A 62 17.87 -0.62 -6.32
C GLN A 62 17.62 0.73 -5.62
N ASN A 63 17.43 1.81 -6.37
CA ASN A 63 17.11 3.11 -5.78
C ASN A 63 15.70 3.13 -5.14
N TYR A 64 14.72 2.50 -5.78
CA TYR A 64 13.38 2.33 -5.22
C TYR A 64 13.43 1.56 -3.89
N LEU A 65 14.17 0.45 -3.83
CA LEU A 65 14.38 -0.34 -2.62
C LEU A 65 15.05 0.47 -1.50
N ARG A 66 16.11 1.21 -1.83
CA ARG A 66 16.79 2.11 -0.87
C ARG A 66 15.85 3.16 -0.30
N GLY A 67 15.04 3.80 -1.16
CA GLY A 67 14.05 4.80 -0.74
C GLY A 67 12.96 4.21 0.15
N VAL A 68 12.40 3.06 -0.22
CA VAL A 68 11.38 2.36 0.58
C VAL A 68 11.94 1.93 1.94
N ARG A 69 13.18 1.40 1.99
CA ARG A 69 13.83 1.05 3.25
C ARG A 69 14.00 2.27 4.15
N ALA A 70 14.45 3.40 3.60
CA ALA A 70 14.61 4.63 4.36
C ALA A 70 13.27 5.12 4.96
N LEU A 71 12.20 5.11 4.17
CA LEU A 71 10.85 5.48 4.63
C LEU A 71 10.32 4.51 5.69
N LYS A 72 10.49 3.20 5.48
CA LYS A 72 10.09 2.16 6.45
C LYS A 72 10.76 2.39 7.81
N THR A 73 12.07 2.67 7.81
CA THR A 73 12.82 2.97 9.03
C THR A 73 12.36 4.28 9.67
N ALA A 74 12.23 5.34 8.89
CA ALA A 74 11.86 6.67 9.40
C ALA A 74 10.48 6.70 10.07
N PHE A 75 9.51 5.95 9.53
CA PHE A 75 8.13 5.92 10.02
C PHE A 75 7.78 4.66 10.82
N ASN A 76 8.77 3.82 11.13
CA ASN A 76 8.61 2.56 11.86
C ASN A 76 7.47 1.68 11.33
N VAL A 77 7.46 1.46 10.01
CA VAL A 77 6.36 0.74 9.35
C VAL A 77 6.67 -0.75 9.26
N LEU A 78 5.69 -1.58 9.61
CA LEU A 78 5.79 -3.03 9.46
C LEU A 78 5.86 -3.42 7.97
N ILE A 79 6.65 -4.45 7.63
CA ILE A 79 6.78 -4.92 6.26
C ILE A 79 5.42 -5.33 5.65
N ALA A 80 4.50 -5.84 6.48
CA ALA A 80 3.13 -6.19 6.08
C ALA A 80 2.30 -5.00 5.58
N ARG A 81 2.73 -3.75 5.85
CA ARG A 81 2.09 -2.52 5.36
C ARG A 81 2.77 -1.95 4.11
N VAL A 82 3.76 -2.66 3.56
CA VAL A 82 4.36 -2.35 2.26
C VAL A 82 3.61 -3.12 1.19
N ILE A 83 2.54 -2.50 0.67
CA ILE A 83 1.57 -3.14 -0.21
C ILE A 83 1.62 -2.59 -1.64
N ARG A 84 1.10 -3.39 -2.57
CA ARG A 84 0.92 -3.03 -3.98
C ARG A 84 -0.31 -2.15 -4.17
N HIS A 85 -0.30 -1.31 -5.19
CA HIS A 85 -1.48 -0.51 -5.54
C HIS A 85 -2.65 -1.39 -5.97
N LYS A 86 -2.39 -2.47 -6.70
CA LYS A 86 -3.42 -3.46 -7.08
C LYS A 86 -4.09 -4.16 -5.89
N GLU A 87 -3.47 -4.17 -4.71
CA GLU A 87 -4.01 -4.82 -3.51
C GLU A 87 -4.97 -3.93 -2.73
N ASP A 88 -4.86 -2.60 -2.86
CA ASP A 88 -5.60 -1.63 -2.05
C ASP A 88 -6.52 -0.72 -2.87
N VAL A 89 -6.78 -1.10 -4.12
CA VAL A 89 -7.61 -0.30 -5.02
C VAL A 89 -9.10 -0.65 -4.94
N SER A 90 -9.96 0.37 -5.03
CA SER A 90 -11.39 0.21 -5.27
C SER A 90 -11.78 0.84 -6.64
N PRO A 91 -12.54 0.14 -7.49
CA PRO A 91 -12.83 -1.29 -7.44
C PRO A 91 -11.56 -2.14 -7.64
N LEU A 92 -11.59 -3.37 -7.14
CA LEU A 92 -10.51 -4.35 -7.34
C LEU A 92 -10.29 -4.60 -8.85
N GLY A 93 -9.03 -4.79 -9.24
CA GLY A 93 -8.65 -5.03 -10.64
C GLY A 93 -8.42 -3.76 -11.48
N ARG A 94 -8.72 -2.56 -10.97
CA ARG A 94 -8.45 -1.28 -11.66
C ARG A 94 -6.95 -1.01 -11.90
N LYS A 95 -6.08 -1.61 -11.09
CA LYS A 95 -4.65 -1.38 -11.08
C LYS A 95 -3.88 -2.69 -11.19
N ILE A 96 -2.72 -2.63 -11.81
CA ILE A 96 -1.87 -3.81 -12.07
C ILE A 96 -0.46 -3.66 -11.47
N ASP A 97 -0.10 -2.46 -11.05
CA ASP A 97 1.22 -2.09 -10.52
C ASP A 97 1.40 -2.45 -9.03
N PRO A 98 2.66 -2.60 -8.55
CA PRO A 98 3.92 -2.57 -9.32
C PRO A 98 4.16 -3.88 -10.09
N ASN A 99 5.12 -3.84 -11.02
CA ASN A 99 5.33 -4.92 -11.98
C ASN A 99 6.55 -5.81 -11.70
N PHE A 100 6.93 -5.95 -10.42
CA PHE A 100 8.02 -6.80 -9.95
C PHE A 100 7.53 -7.78 -8.87
N SER A 101 8.37 -8.76 -8.54
CA SER A 101 8.14 -9.74 -7.47
C SER A 101 8.11 -9.07 -6.09
N MET A 102 6.93 -8.95 -5.48
CA MET A 102 6.81 -8.44 -4.11
C MET A 102 7.45 -9.36 -3.07
N ALA A 103 7.53 -10.66 -3.34
CA ALA A 103 8.15 -11.61 -2.42
C ALA A 103 9.65 -11.32 -2.31
N GLU A 104 10.34 -11.19 -3.44
CA GLU A 104 11.76 -10.83 -3.48
C GLU A 104 12.00 -9.42 -2.94
N PHE A 105 11.13 -8.48 -3.31
CA PHE A 105 11.20 -7.11 -2.81
C PHE A 105 11.10 -7.04 -1.28
N CYS A 106 10.11 -7.70 -0.68
CA CYS A 106 9.94 -7.71 0.77
C CYS A 106 11.05 -8.48 1.49
N ALA A 107 11.57 -9.57 0.90
CA ALA A 107 12.73 -10.29 1.45
C ALA A 107 13.99 -9.42 1.47
N ALA A 108 14.08 -8.47 0.53
CA ALA A 108 15.19 -7.56 0.40
C ALA A 108 15.00 -6.22 1.13
N LEU A 109 13.92 -6.00 1.90
CA LEU A 109 13.63 -4.74 2.61
C LEU A 109 14.10 -4.75 4.06
#